data_AF-A7F8Y7-F1
#
_entry.id   AF-A7F8Y7-F1
#
_cell.length_a   1.000
_cell.length_b   1.000
_cell.length_c   1.000
_cell.angle_alpha   90.00
_cell.angle_beta   90.00
_cell.angle_gamma   90.00
#
_symmetry.space_group_name_H-M   'P 1'
#
loop_
_entity.id
_entity.type
_entity.pdbx_description
1 polymer ?
#
loop_
_entity_poly.entity_id
_entity_poly.type
_entity_poly.pdbx_seq_one_letter_code
_entity_poly.pdbx_strand_id
1 'polypeptide(L)'
;MLLAMKKKPKKPRKISDSTILSSQQMKPRNRRQLKSLRKEERKKKHEAKLKEAEEKASNRAELELLMQDNSTDKVEHLDHFDIAEIQRAEKAKKKKGKKGKKGEAESKRGGLQENFQMDVGDERFGDVFKNHEYAIDPSNPKFKGTEGMKKLLEEGRRKRGGENDGEIEIKTKNKKRKVEGEKEDKADLSSLVEKVRKKSKVGK
;
A
#
# COMPACT_ATOMS: atom_id res chain seq x y z
N MET A 1 89.10 7.35 5.62
CA MET A 1 89.79 6.07 5.36
C MET A 1 88.82 4.93 5.60
N LEU A 2 88.72 3.98 4.66
CA LEU A 2 87.86 2.80 4.73
C LEU A 2 88.23 1.88 5.90
N LEU A 3 87.26 1.49 6.72
CA LEU A 3 87.39 0.33 7.62
C LEU A 3 86.53 -0.82 7.10
N ALA A 4 87.17 -1.75 6.40
CA ALA A 4 86.56 -2.95 5.84
C ALA A 4 86.15 -3.94 6.95
N MET A 5 84.86 -3.98 7.29
CA MET A 5 84.33 -4.99 8.20
C MET A 5 84.03 -6.30 7.44
N LYS A 6 84.90 -7.29 7.64
CA LYS A 6 84.70 -8.71 7.29
C LYS A 6 83.36 -9.22 7.84
N LYS A 7 82.35 -9.39 6.97
CA LYS A 7 81.11 -10.13 7.28
C LYS A 7 81.43 -11.62 7.40
N LYS A 8 81.35 -12.19 8.62
CA LYS A 8 81.36 -13.65 8.82
C LYS A 8 79.99 -14.24 8.43
N PRO A 9 79.93 -15.44 7.81
CA PRO A 9 78.66 -16.07 7.44
C PRO A 9 77.93 -16.57 8.69
N LYS A 10 76.68 -16.11 8.89
CA LYS A 10 75.77 -16.66 9.90
C LYS A 10 75.20 -17.99 9.38
N LYS A 11 75.45 -19.08 10.10
CA LYS A 11 74.82 -20.39 9.84
C LYS A 11 73.29 -20.26 9.98
N PRO A 12 72.48 -20.84 9.08
CA PRO A 12 71.03 -20.81 9.23
C PRO A 12 70.62 -21.63 10.47
N ARG A 13 69.80 -21.02 11.32
CA ARG A 13 69.10 -21.72 12.41
C ARG A 13 68.14 -22.71 11.77
N LYS A 14 68.27 -24.00 12.09
CA LYS A 14 67.28 -25.01 11.72
C LYS A 14 65.98 -24.70 12.46
N ILE A 15 65.00 -24.15 11.74
CA ILE A 15 63.62 -24.07 12.21
C ILE A 15 63.06 -25.47 11.97
N SER A 16 62.71 -26.18 13.03
CA SER A 16 62.02 -27.45 12.93
C SER A 16 60.62 -27.20 12.38
N ASP A 17 60.39 -27.59 11.13
CA ASP A 17 59.11 -27.51 10.42
C ASP A 17 58.06 -28.52 10.96
N SER A 18 57.94 -28.68 12.29
CA SER A 18 57.00 -29.62 12.89
C SER A 18 55.61 -29.05 13.13
N THR A 19 55.37 -27.76 12.85
CA THR A 19 54.09 -27.08 13.16
C THR A 19 53.23 -26.75 11.93
N ILE A 20 53.75 -26.88 10.70
CA ILE A 20 52.99 -26.54 9.48
C ILE A 20 52.21 -27.75 8.91
N LEU A 21 52.41 -28.95 9.46
CA LEU A 21 51.81 -30.19 8.93
C LEU A 21 50.59 -30.68 9.72
N SER A 22 49.68 -29.79 10.13
CA SER A 22 48.43 -30.17 10.82
C SER A 22 47.14 -29.83 10.04
N SER A 23 47.23 -29.18 8.87
CA SER A 23 46.04 -28.75 8.11
C SER A 23 45.89 -29.45 6.75
N GLN A 24 46.62 -30.54 6.51
CA GLN A 24 46.46 -31.33 5.28
C GLN A 24 45.16 -32.14 5.37
N GLN A 25 44.05 -31.44 5.12
CA GLN A 25 42.75 -32.00 4.83
C GLN A 25 42.91 -33.08 3.76
N MET A 26 42.60 -34.31 4.16
CA MET A 26 42.44 -35.45 3.28
C MET A 26 41.43 -35.10 2.20
N LYS A 27 41.90 -34.73 1.00
CA LYS A 27 41.03 -34.54 -0.16
C LYS A 27 40.40 -35.90 -0.51
N PRO A 28 39.06 -36.02 -0.47
CA PRO A 28 38.38 -37.28 -0.77
C PRO A 28 38.69 -37.68 -2.21
N ARG A 29 39.46 -38.77 -2.37
CA ARG A 29 39.83 -39.33 -3.69
C ARG A 29 38.64 -39.97 -4.42
N ASN A 30 37.49 -40.10 -3.77
CA ASN A 30 36.37 -40.89 -4.27
C ASN A 30 35.06 -40.07 -4.38
N ARG A 31 34.38 -40.14 -5.53
CA ARG A 31 33.17 -39.34 -5.86
C ARG A 31 32.01 -39.59 -4.89
N ARG A 32 31.97 -40.77 -4.26
CA ARG A 32 30.98 -41.11 -3.21
C ARG A 32 31.21 -40.36 -1.89
N GLN A 33 32.48 -40.18 -1.49
CA GLN A 33 32.86 -39.44 -0.28
C GLN A 33 32.61 -37.92 -0.44
N LEU A 34 32.82 -37.36 -1.63
CA LEU A 34 32.42 -35.97 -1.94
C LEU A 34 30.91 -35.74 -1.82
N LYS A 35 30.11 -36.72 -2.24
CA LYS A 35 28.64 -36.66 -2.14
C LYS A 35 28.16 -36.77 -0.69
N SER A 36 28.77 -37.62 0.13
CA SER A 36 28.43 -37.73 1.56
C SER A 36 28.80 -36.45 2.32
N LEU A 37 30.00 -35.91 2.10
CA LEU A 37 30.46 -34.66 2.73
C LEU A 37 29.57 -33.47 2.36
N ARG A 38 29.18 -33.32 1.09
CA ARG A 38 28.21 -32.27 0.68
C ARG A 38 26.83 -32.44 1.32
N LYS A 39 26.39 -33.67 1.56
CA LYS A 39 25.10 -33.95 2.21
C LYS A 39 25.16 -33.60 3.69
N GLU A 40 26.26 -33.89 4.36
CA GLU A 40 26.52 -33.51 5.75
C GLU A 40 26.65 -31.99 5.92
N GLU A 41 27.34 -31.30 5.01
CA GLU A 41 27.46 -29.85 5.02
C GLU A 41 26.09 -29.16 4.85
N ARG A 42 25.23 -29.68 3.94
CA ARG A 42 23.86 -29.18 3.77
C ARG A 42 22.99 -29.37 5.00
N LYS A 43 23.12 -30.51 5.69
CA LYS A 43 22.39 -30.77 6.94
C LYS A 43 22.83 -29.81 8.04
N LYS A 44 24.13 -29.62 8.24
CA LYS A 44 24.68 -28.65 9.22
C LYS A 44 24.22 -27.22 8.92
N LYS A 45 24.19 -26.81 7.65
CA LYS A 45 23.68 -25.48 7.25
C LYS A 45 22.18 -25.34 7.50
N HIS A 46 21.40 -26.41 7.34
CA HIS A 46 19.97 -26.41 7.63
C HIS A 46 19.71 -26.32 9.14
N GLU A 47 20.40 -27.12 9.94
CA GLU A 47 20.31 -27.07 11.40
C GLU A 47 20.73 -25.70 11.96
N ALA A 48 21.79 -25.09 11.43
CA ALA A 48 22.20 -23.74 11.83
C ALA A 48 21.12 -22.70 11.51
N LYS A 49 20.46 -22.79 10.34
CA LYS A 49 19.36 -21.89 9.97
C LYS A 49 18.11 -22.09 10.83
N LEU A 50 17.82 -23.33 11.21
CA LEU A 50 16.69 -23.63 12.10
C LEU A 50 16.94 -23.04 13.49
N LYS A 51 18.14 -23.22 14.05
CA LYS A 51 18.53 -22.61 15.33
C LYS A 51 18.48 -21.09 15.27
N GLU A 52 19.00 -20.47 14.22
CA GLU A 52 18.94 -19.02 14.03
C GLU A 52 17.48 -18.52 13.89
N ALA A 53 16.61 -19.27 13.22
CA ALA A 53 15.20 -18.93 13.11
C ALA A 53 14.46 -19.06 14.45
N GLU A 54 14.80 -20.08 15.24
CA GLU A 54 14.25 -20.31 16.58
C GLU A 54 14.69 -19.23 17.56
N GLU A 55 15.99 -18.85 17.56
CA GLU A 55 16.52 -17.73 18.34
C GLU A 55 15.88 -16.39 17.93
N LYS A 56 15.67 -16.15 16.63
CA LYS A 56 14.95 -14.95 16.17
C LYS A 56 13.49 -14.95 16.60
N ALA A 57 12.84 -16.11 16.62
CA ALA A 57 11.46 -16.24 17.08
C ALA A 57 11.34 -16.00 18.59
N SER A 58 12.25 -16.56 19.40
CA SER A 58 12.28 -16.33 20.85
C SER A 58 12.56 -14.88 21.18
N ASN A 59 13.56 -14.26 20.54
CA ASN A 59 13.90 -12.85 20.76
C ASN A 59 12.74 -11.92 20.36
N ARG A 60 12.00 -12.25 19.30
CA ARG A 60 10.83 -11.47 18.88
C ARG A 60 9.68 -11.57 19.90
N ALA A 61 9.42 -12.77 20.42
CA ALA A 61 8.39 -12.99 21.42
C ALA A 61 8.72 -12.29 22.76
N GLU A 62 9.98 -12.33 23.19
CA GLU A 62 10.45 -11.61 24.38
C GLU A 62 10.31 -10.09 24.23
N LEU A 63 10.70 -9.54 23.07
CA LEU A 63 10.51 -8.12 22.76
C LEU A 63 9.04 -7.71 22.75
N GLU A 64 8.15 -8.55 22.22
CA GLU A 64 6.71 -8.30 22.20
C GLU A 64 6.13 -8.23 23.62
N LEU A 65 6.54 -9.15 24.50
CA LEU A 65 6.13 -9.14 25.92
C LEU A 65 6.63 -7.90 26.65
N LEU A 66 7.90 -7.52 26.45
CA LEU A 66 8.48 -6.33 27.09
C LEU A 66 7.78 -5.03 26.62
N MET A 67 7.39 -4.95 25.35
CA MET A 67 6.65 -3.80 24.82
C MET A 67 5.20 -3.73 25.32
N GLN A 68 4.56 -4.87 25.60
CA GLN A 68 3.23 -4.92 26.21
C GLN A 68 3.23 -4.37 27.64
N ASP A 69 4.26 -4.67 28.45
CA ASP A 69 4.35 -4.20 29.84
C ASP A 69 4.71 -2.71 29.98
N ASN A 70 5.44 -2.14 29.03
CA ASN A 70 5.82 -0.71 29.04
C ASN A 70 4.74 0.23 28.47
N SER A 71 3.68 -0.33 27.88
CA SER A 71 2.54 0.45 27.40
C SER A 71 1.49 0.50 28.50
N THR A 72 1.59 1.50 29.39
CA THR A 72 0.63 1.73 30.49
C THR A 72 -0.79 2.03 30.02
N ASP A 73 -0.98 2.31 28.74
CA ASP A 73 -2.27 2.28 28.07
C ASP A 73 -2.35 1.03 27.20
N LYS A 74 -3.43 0.26 27.34
CA LYS A 74 -3.87 -0.73 26.37
C LYS A 74 -4.16 -0.03 25.05
N VAL A 75 -3.12 0.30 24.27
CA VAL A 75 -3.28 0.78 22.91
C VAL A 75 -3.58 -0.46 22.07
N GLU A 76 -4.85 -0.89 22.09
CA GLU A 76 -5.37 -2.01 21.27
C GLU A 76 -5.13 -1.81 19.76
N HIS A 77 -4.64 -0.63 19.36
CA HIS A 77 -4.39 -0.23 17.99
C HIS A 77 -3.03 0.48 17.84
N LEU A 78 -1.92 -0.20 18.16
CA LEU A 78 -0.59 0.20 17.68
C LEU A 78 -0.39 -0.12 16.18
N ASP A 79 -1.46 -0.50 15.48
CA ASP A 79 -1.45 -0.66 14.04
C ASP A 79 -1.22 0.71 13.38
N HIS A 80 -0.14 0.80 12.60
CA HIS A 80 0.15 2.00 11.82
C HIS A 80 -1.03 2.34 10.89
N PHE A 81 -1.42 3.61 10.88
CA PHE A 81 -2.49 4.10 10.02
C PHE A 81 -2.10 4.00 8.54
N ASP A 82 -2.73 3.07 7.81
CA ASP A 82 -2.59 2.93 6.36
C ASP A 82 -3.89 3.34 5.64
N ILE A 83 -3.82 4.43 4.89
CA ILE A 83 -4.97 4.92 4.12
C ILE A 83 -5.39 3.96 3.00
N ALA A 84 -4.49 3.13 2.48
CA ALA A 84 -4.82 2.11 1.47
C ALA A 84 -5.70 1.00 2.06
N GLU A 85 -5.49 0.67 3.34
CA GLU A 85 -6.30 -0.30 4.08
C GLU A 85 -7.72 0.22 4.31
N ILE A 86 -7.85 1.50 4.70
CA ILE A 86 -9.14 2.19 4.82
C ILE A 86 -9.92 2.12 3.51
N GLN A 87 -9.27 2.43 2.39
CA GLN A 87 -9.91 2.37 1.08
C GLN A 87 -10.37 0.94 0.71
N ARG A 88 -9.58 -0.07 1.06
CA ARG A 88 -9.92 -1.47 0.79
C ARG A 88 -11.11 -1.91 1.65
N ALA A 89 -11.09 -1.58 2.94
CA ALA A 89 -12.15 -1.88 3.89
C ALA A 89 -13.46 -1.17 3.50
N GLU A 90 -13.41 0.10 3.10
CA GLU A 90 -14.56 0.87 2.64
C GLU A 90 -15.18 0.26 1.37
N LYS A 91 -14.34 -0.10 0.37
CA LYS A 91 -14.80 -0.78 -0.84
C LYS A 91 -15.42 -2.15 -0.53
N ALA A 92 -14.86 -2.87 0.44
CA ALA A 92 -15.41 -4.15 0.88
C ALA A 92 -16.79 -3.97 1.54
N LYS A 93 -16.95 -2.97 2.43
CA LYS A 93 -18.24 -2.62 3.03
C LYS A 93 -19.30 -2.28 1.97
N LYS A 94 -18.96 -1.46 0.97
CA LYS A 94 -19.88 -1.13 -0.14
C LYS A 94 -20.30 -2.35 -0.97
N LYS A 95 -19.44 -3.37 -1.09
CA LYS A 95 -19.75 -4.62 -1.81
C LYS A 95 -20.56 -5.63 -0.99
N LYS A 96 -20.45 -5.62 0.34
CA LYS A 96 -21.21 -6.51 1.25
C LYS A 96 -22.74 -6.37 1.09
N GLY A 97 -23.24 -5.21 0.70
CA GLY A 97 -24.67 -4.99 0.46
C GLY A 97 -25.26 -5.79 -0.72
N LYS A 98 -24.44 -6.43 -1.57
CA LYS A 98 -24.92 -7.17 -2.77
C LYS A 98 -24.62 -8.68 -2.78
N LYS A 99 -23.74 -9.20 -1.93
CA LYS A 99 -23.48 -10.64 -1.78
C LYS A 99 -23.19 -10.94 -0.31
N GLY A 100 -24.02 -11.80 0.28
CA GLY A 100 -24.22 -11.95 1.71
C GLY A 100 -22.97 -12.26 2.54
N LYS A 101 -23.00 -11.73 3.77
CA LYS A 101 -22.50 -12.21 5.08
C LYS A 101 -21.18 -12.99 5.23
N LYS A 102 -20.35 -13.19 4.19
CA LYS A 102 -19.00 -13.78 4.34
C LYS A 102 -17.94 -12.73 4.03
N GLY A 103 -17.60 -11.95 5.04
CA GLY A 103 -16.52 -10.99 4.89
C GLY A 103 -16.36 -10.03 6.03
N GLU A 104 -16.69 -10.42 7.26
CA GLU A 104 -16.03 -9.84 8.42
C GLU A 104 -14.54 -10.24 8.41
N ALA A 105 -13.84 -9.88 7.33
CA ALA A 105 -12.51 -9.35 7.49
C ALA A 105 -12.74 -7.93 8.00
N GLU A 106 -13.23 -7.83 9.24
CA GLU A 106 -12.63 -6.89 10.17
C GLU A 106 -11.15 -7.01 9.89
N SER A 107 -10.57 -6.00 9.23
CA SER A 107 -9.14 -6.08 9.06
C SER A 107 -8.59 -6.16 10.47
N LYS A 108 -7.89 -7.25 10.77
CA LYS A 108 -7.20 -7.44 12.05
C LYS A 108 -6.23 -6.30 12.39
N ARG A 109 -6.07 -5.32 11.49
CA ARG A 109 -5.20 -4.15 11.60
C ARG A 109 -5.96 -2.83 11.85
N GLY A 110 -7.18 -2.88 12.40
CA GLY A 110 -7.84 -1.70 12.97
C GLY A 110 -8.16 -0.53 12.02
N GLY A 111 -7.95 -0.67 10.70
CA GLY A 111 -7.88 0.50 9.82
C GLY A 111 -9.18 1.28 9.67
N LEU A 112 -10.35 0.64 9.73
CA LEU A 112 -11.62 1.32 9.47
C LEU A 112 -12.46 1.45 10.75
N GLN A 113 -12.32 2.60 11.40
CA GLN A 113 -13.21 2.99 12.50
C GLN A 113 -14.67 3.00 12.02
N GLU A 114 -15.50 2.16 12.64
CA GLU A 114 -16.95 2.23 12.47
C GLU A 114 -17.44 3.58 13.02
N ASN A 115 -18.28 4.28 12.24
CA ASN A 115 -18.91 5.56 12.60
C ASN A 115 -18.03 6.83 12.62
N PHE A 116 -16.82 6.81 12.06
CA PHE A 116 -16.04 8.04 11.90
C PHE A 116 -16.76 9.05 10.97
N GLN A 117 -17.06 10.24 11.49
CA GLN A 117 -17.59 11.37 10.73
C GLN A 117 -16.61 12.54 10.83
N MET A 118 -16.12 12.98 9.67
CA MET A 118 -15.24 14.14 9.55
C MET A 118 -16.07 15.43 9.69
N ASP A 119 -15.64 16.34 10.56
CA ASP A 119 -16.19 17.69 10.65
C ASP A 119 -15.65 18.55 9.49
N VAL A 120 -16.54 18.91 8.55
CA VAL A 120 -16.20 19.69 7.35
C VAL A 120 -16.39 21.20 7.59
N GLY A 121 -16.97 21.58 8.73
CA GLY A 121 -17.17 22.96 9.16
C GLY A 121 -15.96 23.58 9.85
N ASP A 122 -14.95 22.78 10.21
CA ASP A 122 -13.74 23.25 10.88
C ASP A 122 -13.00 24.31 10.04
N GLU A 123 -12.63 25.41 10.69
CA GLU A 123 -11.93 26.55 10.11
C GLU A 123 -10.61 26.14 9.43
N ARG A 124 -9.96 25.07 9.91
CA ARG A 124 -8.73 24.52 9.32
C ARG A 124 -8.92 24.04 7.88
N PHE A 125 -10.15 23.70 7.48
CA PHE A 125 -10.46 23.35 6.08
C PHE A 125 -10.85 24.57 5.24
N GLY A 126 -10.96 25.76 5.84
CA GLY A 126 -11.33 26.99 5.15
C GLY A 126 -10.46 27.29 3.93
N ASP A 127 -9.14 27.13 4.07
CA ASP A 127 -8.17 27.42 3.00
C ASP A 127 -8.29 26.46 1.81
N VAL A 128 -8.70 25.21 2.06
CA VAL A 128 -8.93 24.19 1.02
C VAL A 128 -10.08 24.59 0.08
N PHE A 129 -11.04 25.36 0.59
CA PHE A 129 -12.18 25.82 -0.20
C PHE A 129 -11.91 27.13 -0.93
N LYS A 130 -11.15 28.04 -0.31
CA LYS A 130 -10.91 29.41 -0.79
C LYS A 130 -9.73 29.50 -1.77
N ASN A 131 -8.63 28.81 -1.48
CA ASN A 131 -7.39 28.94 -2.25
C ASN A 131 -7.25 27.76 -3.22
N HIS A 132 -7.01 28.06 -4.50
CA HIS A 132 -6.82 27.04 -5.54
C HIS A 132 -5.59 26.16 -5.28
N GLU A 133 -4.55 26.69 -4.64
CA GLU A 133 -3.32 25.94 -4.33
C GLU A 133 -3.55 24.75 -3.40
N TYR A 134 -4.55 24.86 -2.53
CA TYR A 134 -4.94 23.82 -1.57
C TYR A 134 -6.18 23.05 -2.02
N ALA A 135 -6.71 23.33 -3.21
CA ALA A 135 -7.90 22.67 -3.72
C ALA A 135 -7.62 21.19 -4.01
N ILE A 136 -8.48 20.34 -3.48
CA ILE A 136 -8.35 18.89 -3.67
C ILE A 136 -8.79 18.51 -5.08
N ASP A 137 -7.85 18.02 -5.88
CA ASP A 137 -8.10 17.57 -7.24
C ASP A 137 -8.21 16.03 -7.33
N PRO A 138 -9.38 15.48 -7.72
CA PRO A 138 -9.57 14.06 -7.99
C PRO A 138 -8.69 13.49 -9.12
N SER A 139 -8.14 14.34 -10.00
CA SER A 139 -7.26 13.92 -11.10
C SER A 139 -5.82 13.60 -10.63
N ASN A 140 -5.44 14.09 -9.44
CA ASN A 140 -4.11 13.88 -8.89
C ASN A 140 -3.93 12.42 -8.41
N PRO A 141 -2.85 11.71 -8.77
CA PRO A 141 -2.62 10.33 -8.32
C PRO A 141 -2.49 10.17 -6.80
N LYS A 142 -2.16 11.25 -6.08
CA LYS A 142 -2.13 11.26 -4.60
C LYS A 142 -3.52 11.26 -3.99
N PHE A 143 -4.57 11.57 -4.76
CA PHE A 143 -5.93 11.59 -4.27
C PHE A 143 -6.38 10.20 -3.80
N LYS A 144 -6.83 10.14 -2.54
CA LYS A 144 -7.41 8.94 -1.95
C LYS A 144 -8.88 9.19 -1.68
N GLY A 145 -9.76 8.61 -2.51
CA GLY A 145 -11.22 8.73 -2.40
C GLY A 145 -11.84 7.96 -1.24
N THR A 146 -11.41 8.26 -0.01
CA THR A 146 -12.06 7.81 1.23
C THR A 146 -13.37 8.57 1.45
N GLU A 147 -14.28 8.08 2.30
CA GLU A 147 -15.53 8.79 2.59
C GLU A 147 -15.33 10.22 3.10
N GLY A 148 -14.36 10.45 4.00
CA GLY A 148 -14.05 11.81 4.49
C GLY A 148 -13.60 12.74 3.37
N MET A 149 -12.75 12.25 2.46
CA MET A 149 -12.27 13.02 1.32
C MET A 149 -13.40 13.39 0.34
N LYS A 150 -14.39 12.51 0.15
CA LYS A 150 -15.58 12.80 -0.68
C LYS A 150 -16.47 13.86 -0.03
N LYS A 151 -16.72 13.76 1.27
CA LYS A 151 -17.48 14.77 2.02
C LYS A 151 -16.83 16.15 1.94
N LEU A 152 -15.49 16.20 2.03
CA LEU A 152 -14.74 17.44 1.87
C LEU A 152 -14.89 18.05 0.46
N LEU A 153 -14.87 17.22 -0.58
CA LEU A 153 -15.14 17.67 -1.95
C LEU A 153 -16.58 18.14 -2.15
N GLU A 154 -17.56 17.45 -1.58
CA GLU A 154 -18.98 17.82 -1.63
C GLU A 154 -19.22 19.17 -0.98
N GLU A 155 -18.66 19.42 0.21
CA GLU A 155 -18.79 20.71 0.88
C GLU A 155 -18.04 21.82 0.14
N GLY A 156 -16.87 21.52 -0.44
CA GLY A 156 -16.15 22.46 -1.30
C GLY A 156 -16.92 22.81 -2.57
N ARG A 157 -17.67 21.86 -3.14
CA ARG A 157 -18.61 22.13 -4.23
C ARG A 157 -19.80 22.95 -3.74
N ARG A 158 -20.36 22.65 -2.57
CA ARG A 158 -21.45 23.42 -1.96
C ARG A 158 -21.07 24.89 -1.74
N LYS A 159 -19.87 25.15 -1.23
CA LYS A 159 -19.36 26.51 -0.98
C LYS A 159 -19.06 27.30 -2.27
N ARG A 160 -18.70 26.62 -3.37
CA ARG A 160 -18.39 27.27 -4.66
C ARG A 160 -19.60 27.37 -5.60
N GLY A 161 -20.51 26.40 -5.56
CA GLY A 161 -21.71 26.33 -6.39
C GLY A 161 -22.94 27.01 -5.77
N GLY A 162 -22.76 27.78 -4.68
CA GLY A 162 -23.81 28.60 -4.07
C GLY A 162 -24.16 29.86 -4.89
N GLU A 163 -23.38 30.18 -5.91
CA GLU A 163 -23.68 31.20 -6.91
C GLU A 163 -23.53 30.56 -8.31
N ASN A 164 -24.67 30.26 -8.94
CA ASN A 164 -24.85 29.74 -10.30
C ASN A 164 -24.46 28.26 -10.59
N ASP A 165 -25.51 27.48 -10.84
CA ASP A 165 -25.65 26.42 -11.85
C ASP A 165 -24.53 25.38 -12.02
N GLY A 166 -24.82 24.13 -11.69
CA GLY A 166 -24.05 23.01 -12.24
C GLY A 166 -24.19 21.71 -11.47
N GLU A 167 -25.33 21.04 -11.64
CA GLU A 167 -25.47 19.60 -11.42
C GLU A 167 -24.47 18.85 -12.34
N ILE A 168 -23.22 18.69 -11.90
CA ILE A 168 -22.27 17.79 -12.55
C ILE A 168 -22.40 16.44 -11.85
N GLU A 169 -23.42 15.70 -12.29
CA GLU A 169 -23.49 14.25 -12.15
C GLU A 169 -22.12 13.65 -12.48
N ILE A 170 -21.51 12.95 -11.52
CA ILE A 170 -20.40 12.04 -11.79
C ILE A 170 -21.00 10.87 -12.58
N LYS A 171 -21.16 11.04 -13.90
CA LYS A 171 -21.59 9.99 -14.83
C LYS A 171 -20.49 8.95 -14.94
N THR A 172 -20.50 7.98 -14.02
CA THR A 172 -19.88 6.68 -14.28
C THR A 172 -20.54 6.10 -15.53
N LYS A 173 -19.79 6.07 -16.63
CA LYS A 173 -20.17 5.42 -17.90
C LYS A 173 -20.54 3.96 -17.63
N ASN A 174 -21.84 3.69 -17.58
CA ASN A 174 -22.55 2.44 -17.88
C ASN A 174 -23.76 2.26 -16.97
N LYS A 175 -24.87 2.92 -17.31
CA LYS A 175 -26.19 2.29 -17.18
C LYS A 175 -27.23 3.01 -18.05
N LYS A 176 -28.05 2.20 -18.72
CA LYS A 176 -29.17 2.56 -19.59
C LYS A 176 -29.95 3.78 -19.09
N ARG A 177 -30.08 4.78 -19.97
CA ARG A 177 -30.99 5.91 -19.84
C ARG A 177 -32.41 5.38 -19.65
N LYS A 178 -33.02 5.67 -18.51
CA LYS A 178 -34.46 5.55 -18.31
C LYS A 178 -35.05 6.89 -18.75
N VAL A 179 -36.01 6.82 -19.67
CA VAL A 179 -36.64 7.96 -20.32
C VAL A 179 -37.62 8.61 -19.34
N GLU A 180 -37.33 9.84 -18.95
CA GLU A 180 -38.29 10.76 -18.30
C GLU A 180 -38.41 12.05 -19.13
N GLY A 181 -38.50 11.91 -20.46
CA GLY A 181 -38.60 13.02 -21.42
C GLY A 181 -39.84 13.02 -22.32
N GLU A 182 -40.81 12.12 -22.09
CA GLU A 182 -41.90 11.92 -23.07
C GLU A 182 -42.90 13.09 -23.21
N LYS A 183 -42.87 14.09 -22.33
CA LYS A 183 -43.84 15.21 -22.37
C LYS A 183 -43.32 16.42 -23.14
N GLU A 184 -42.03 16.74 -23.04
CA GLU A 184 -41.45 17.89 -23.73
C GLU A 184 -41.20 17.59 -25.22
N ASP A 185 -40.68 16.41 -25.54
CA ASP A 185 -40.41 16.01 -26.93
C ASP A 185 -41.70 15.94 -27.80
N LYS A 186 -42.85 15.57 -27.21
CA LYS A 186 -44.13 15.53 -27.93
C LYS A 186 -44.64 16.92 -28.31
N ALA A 187 -44.43 17.91 -27.44
CA ALA A 187 -44.81 19.29 -27.71
C ALA A 187 -43.99 19.85 -28.88
N ASP A 188 -42.68 19.61 -28.87
CA ASP A 188 -41.78 20.08 -29.92
C ASP A 188 -42.06 19.40 -31.26
N LEU A 189 -42.28 18.08 -31.26
CA LEU A 189 -42.67 17.33 -32.46
C LEU A 189 -44.02 17.80 -33.03
N SER A 190 -45.00 18.09 -32.16
CA SER A 190 -46.30 18.63 -32.61
C SER A 190 -46.16 20.00 -33.28
N SER A 191 -45.32 20.89 -32.72
CA SER A 191 -45.06 22.21 -33.29
C SER A 191 -44.34 22.14 -34.65
N LEU A 192 -43.48 21.14 -34.82
CA LEU A 192 -42.73 20.92 -36.05
C LEU A 192 -43.66 20.42 -37.17
N VAL A 193 -44.55 19.48 -36.87
CA VAL A 193 -45.55 18.98 -37.81
C VAL A 193 -46.51 20.08 -38.24
N GLU A 194 -46.92 20.97 -37.33
CA GLU A 194 -47.74 22.13 -37.67
C GLU A 194 -47.03 23.10 -38.62
N LYS A 195 -45.75 23.40 -38.39
CA LYS A 195 -44.96 24.27 -39.29
C LYS A 195 -44.82 23.65 -40.68
N VAL A 196 -44.58 22.35 -40.78
CA VAL A 196 -44.51 21.64 -42.06
C VAL A 196 -45.86 21.69 -42.79
N ARG A 197 -46.97 21.43 -42.08
CA ARG A 197 -48.33 21.47 -42.65
C ARG A 197 -48.75 22.87 -43.10
N LYS A 198 -48.37 23.92 -42.36
CA LYS A 198 -48.59 25.32 -42.77
C LYS A 198 -47.78 25.67 -44.01
N LYS A 199 -46.51 25.26 -44.07
CA LYS A 199 -45.64 25.51 -45.23
C LYS A 199 -46.13 24.80 -46.49
N SER A 200 -46.62 23.57 -46.38
CA SER A 200 -47.15 22.82 -47.53
C SER A 200 -48.49 23.36 -48.05
N LYS A 201 -49.26 24.08 -47.22
CA LYS A 201 -50.55 24.68 -47.61
C LYS A 201 -50.39 26.06 -48.24
N VAL A 202 -49.28 26.75 -47.99
CA VAL A 202 -48.95 28.06 -48.59
C VAL A 202 -48.28 27.90 -49.97
N GLY A 203 -47.71 26.72 -50.25
CA GLY A 203 -47.03 26.42 -51.52
C GLY A 203 -47.90 25.75 -52.59
N LYS A 204 -49.22 25.91 -52.55
CA LYS A 204 -50.15 25.35 -53.55
C LYS A 204 -51.18 26.39 -53.95
#